data_AF-A0A0A2N2M2-F1
#
_entry.id   AF-A0A0A2N2M2-F1
#
_cell.length_a   1.000
_cell.length_b   1.000
_cell.length_c   1.000
_cell.angle_alpha   90.00
_cell.angle_beta   90.00
_cell.angle_gamma   90.00
#
_symmetry.space_group_name_H-M   'P 1'
#
loop_
_entity.id
_entity.type
_entity.pdbx_description
1 polymer ?
#
loop_
_entity_poly.entity_id
_entity_poly.type
_entity_poly.pdbx_seq_one_letter_code
_entity_poly.pdbx_strand_id
1 'polypeptide(L)'
;MSLQELYKGAKIIETIENYALAEDSSFQIQETDSSKLYWFYTDEEFWKNVIAEPTKYWGQKINLYKFVVSNWIARVPGLYWSSTSEVVRQHEQEDIAIQSEHWLEFYPPGKSKKVMGGVGTLLLPPTEDGKTLMSISAGCNASVGIPILCFPEVIDQLKIKQGDCVVIREAKWQPMDTSWASKFASTQGIPRGYLLIDSIDKIEVFEKDCPIVYHPFSLMEYEYQDSLFYDFVYVTADSKVADVDSKIQSFFKNYAKKDGRYGEYLLNPNIVNPIFDSRYSSPLELTHASEKAKLNLLYERIRGVHFKGISIEQLIIKLPQFYQSSISVKTLAKNIGFNVSLFVEDSAVSMSSQLINKCIEKEMIESLIDRVAMEYPQIFN
;
A
#
# COMPACT_ATOMS: atom_id res chain seq x y z
N MET A 1 -23.23 4.10 14.58
CA MET A 1 -22.39 3.33 13.64
C MET A 1 -23.29 2.49 12.77
N SER A 2 -23.31 2.74 11.46
CA SER A 2 -24.09 1.93 10.52
C SER A 2 -23.41 0.57 10.27
N LEU A 3 -24.18 -0.43 9.86
CA LEU A 3 -23.64 -1.76 9.51
C LEU A 3 -22.60 -1.67 8.36
N GLN A 4 -22.75 -0.68 7.48
CA GLN A 4 -21.81 -0.38 6.40
C GLN A 4 -20.49 0.21 6.91
N GLU A 5 -20.51 1.07 7.93
CA GLU A 5 -19.31 1.63 8.57
C GLU A 5 -18.52 0.55 9.31
N LEU A 6 -19.21 -0.34 10.02
CA LEU A 6 -18.60 -1.49 10.69
C LEU A 6 -17.98 -2.47 9.68
N TYR A 7 -18.65 -2.68 8.53
CA TYR A 7 -18.16 -3.55 7.47
C TYR A 7 -16.95 -2.95 6.71
N LYS A 8 -16.93 -1.62 6.50
CA LYS A 8 -15.75 -0.89 6.01
C LYS A 8 -14.59 -0.99 7.02
N GLY A 9 -14.86 -0.81 8.31
CA GLY A 9 -13.87 -0.88 9.39
C GLY A 9 -13.16 -2.22 9.47
N ALA A 10 -13.91 -3.33 9.55
CA ALA A 10 -13.36 -4.69 9.63
C ALA A 10 -12.50 -5.07 8.41
N LYS A 11 -12.92 -4.67 7.20
CA LYS A 11 -12.19 -4.94 5.95
C LYS A 11 -10.94 -4.09 5.78
N ILE A 12 -10.91 -2.92 6.42
CA ILE A 12 -9.72 -2.10 6.53
C ILE A 12 -8.72 -2.75 7.52
N ILE A 13 -9.18 -3.36 8.63
CA ILE A 13 -8.31 -4.16 9.55
C ILE A 13 -7.61 -5.29 8.79
N GLU A 14 -8.34 -5.97 7.92
CA GLU A 14 -7.79 -7.02 7.06
C GLU A 14 -6.65 -6.50 6.15
N THR A 15 -6.67 -5.24 5.70
CA THR A 15 -5.53 -4.64 4.96
C THR A 15 -4.39 -4.20 5.90
N ILE A 16 -4.71 -3.86 7.16
CA ILE A 16 -3.77 -3.37 8.20
C ILE A 16 -2.90 -4.49 8.79
N GLU A 17 -3.48 -5.63 9.12
CA GLU A 17 -2.75 -6.81 9.66
C GLU A 17 -1.63 -7.28 8.71
N ASN A 18 -1.70 -6.82 7.48
CA ASN A 18 -1.06 -7.36 6.31
C ASN A 18 0.18 -6.55 5.87
N TYR A 19 0.38 -5.35 6.44
CA TYR A 19 1.71 -4.72 6.54
C TYR A 19 2.60 -5.41 7.59
N ALA A 20 2.01 -6.11 8.56
CA ALA A 20 2.73 -6.72 9.69
C ALA A 20 2.93 -8.24 9.57
N LEU A 21 2.14 -8.93 8.76
CA LEU A 21 2.20 -10.39 8.60
C LEU A 21 2.90 -10.75 7.30
N ALA A 22 4.23 -10.61 7.30
CA ALA A 22 5.11 -11.36 6.40
C ALA A 22 5.27 -12.80 6.90
N GLU A 23 4.18 -13.44 7.34
CA GLU A 23 4.22 -14.84 7.76
C GLU A 23 3.93 -15.75 6.57
N ASP A 24 4.87 -16.68 6.35
CA ASP A 24 4.88 -17.72 5.34
C ASP A 24 3.58 -18.52 5.39
N SER A 25 2.60 -18.10 4.59
CA SER A 25 1.54 -18.99 4.16
C SER A 25 2.15 -19.96 3.16
N SER A 26 2.73 -21.03 3.71
CA SER A 26 3.17 -22.22 2.98
C SER A 26 1.95 -22.87 2.32
N PHE A 27 1.52 -22.31 1.19
CA PHE A 27 0.51 -22.93 0.37
C PHE A 27 1.11 -24.23 -0.17
N GLN A 28 0.65 -25.36 0.37
CA GLN A 28 0.92 -26.66 -0.22
C GLN A 28 0.29 -26.66 -1.62
N ILE A 29 1.14 -26.50 -2.64
CA ILE A 29 0.77 -26.71 -4.03
C ILE A 29 0.39 -28.19 -4.13
N GLN A 30 -0.90 -28.50 -4.17
CA GLN A 30 -1.33 -29.78 -4.68
C GLN A 30 -1.02 -29.75 -6.18
N GLU A 31 -0.03 -30.55 -6.61
CA GLU A 31 0.19 -30.83 -8.02
C GLU A 31 -1.07 -31.53 -8.55
N THR A 32 -1.99 -30.75 -9.09
CA THR A 32 -3.11 -31.31 -9.86
C THR A 32 -2.55 -31.76 -11.20
N ASP A 33 -2.56 -33.07 -11.42
CA ASP A 33 -2.05 -33.81 -12.60
C ASP A 33 -2.69 -33.42 -13.96
N SER A 34 -3.62 -32.46 -13.98
CA SER A 34 -4.21 -31.93 -15.21
C SER A 34 -4.01 -30.41 -15.29
N SER A 35 -2.99 -29.93 -16.01
CA SER A 35 -2.87 -28.50 -16.30
C SER A 35 -3.98 -28.08 -17.27
N LYS A 36 -5.05 -27.48 -16.74
CA LYS A 36 -6.07 -26.85 -17.56
C LYS A 36 -5.53 -25.53 -18.11
N LEU A 37 -5.99 -25.21 -19.31
CA LEU A 37 -5.67 -23.96 -19.99
C LEU A 37 -6.82 -22.97 -19.78
N TYR A 38 -6.51 -21.78 -19.28
CA TYR A 38 -7.48 -20.70 -19.07
C TYR A 38 -7.14 -19.50 -19.94
N TRP A 39 -8.17 -18.81 -20.42
CA TRP A 39 -8.05 -17.55 -21.17
C TRP A 39 -8.65 -16.43 -20.35
N PHE A 40 -7.97 -15.28 -20.31
CA PHE A 40 -8.54 -14.04 -19.80
C PHE A 40 -8.28 -12.90 -20.78
N TYR A 41 -9.24 -12.00 -20.88
CA TYR A 41 -9.20 -10.87 -21.81
C TYR A 41 -9.08 -9.52 -21.11
N THR A 42 -9.26 -9.50 -19.78
CA THR A 42 -9.08 -8.30 -18.96
C THR A 42 -8.40 -8.65 -17.63
N ASP A 43 -7.70 -7.69 -17.04
CA ASP A 43 -7.16 -7.82 -15.69
C ASP A 43 -8.26 -7.97 -14.63
N GLU A 44 -9.42 -7.34 -14.81
CA GLU A 44 -10.61 -7.55 -13.97
C GLU A 44 -11.06 -9.02 -13.94
N GLU A 45 -11.23 -9.62 -15.12
CA GLU A 45 -11.67 -11.02 -15.25
C GLU A 45 -10.68 -11.97 -14.61
N PHE A 46 -9.37 -11.77 -14.86
CA PHE A 46 -8.31 -12.55 -14.23
C PHE A 46 -8.41 -12.48 -12.71
N TRP A 47 -8.39 -11.27 -12.15
CA TRP A 47 -8.30 -11.09 -10.70
C TRP A 47 -9.58 -11.53 -9.99
N LYS A 48 -10.77 -11.24 -10.53
CA LYS A 48 -12.03 -11.70 -9.94
C LYS A 48 -12.08 -13.23 -9.83
N ASN A 49 -11.62 -13.94 -10.84
CA ASN A 49 -11.58 -15.41 -10.84
C ASN A 49 -10.51 -15.96 -9.87
N VAL A 50 -9.29 -15.40 -9.93
CA VAL A 50 -8.16 -15.85 -9.11
C VAL A 50 -8.38 -15.55 -7.62
N ILE A 51 -9.02 -14.44 -7.26
CA ILE A 51 -9.37 -14.11 -5.87
C ILE A 51 -10.52 -15.00 -5.37
N ALA A 52 -11.51 -15.32 -6.22
CA ALA A 52 -12.65 -16.14 -5.82
C ALA A 52 -12.28 -17.62 -5.58
N GLU A 53 -11.38 -18.18 -6.39
CA GLU A 53 -10.95 -19.58 -6.27
C GLU A 53 -9.40 -19.73 -6.36
N PRO A 54 -8.60 -19.22 -5.41
CA PRO A 54 -7.14 -19.19 -5.53
C PRO A 54 -6.50 -20.55 -5.77
N THR A 55 -6.99 -21.58 -5.09
CA THR A 55 -6.47 -22.96 -5.20
C THR A 55 -6.71 -23.60 -6.57
N LYS A 56 -7.74 -23.17 -7.30
CA LYS A 56 -8.08 -23.69 -8.63
C LYS A 56 -7.07 -23.25 -9.69
N TYR A 57 -6.53 -22.03 -9.57
CA TYR A 57 -5.67 -21.42 -10.58
C TYR A 57 -4.18 -21.65 -10.34
N TRP A 58 -3.77 -22.04 -9.12
CA TRP A 58 -2.37 -22.36 -8.85
C TRP A 58 -1.86 -23.48 -9.75
N GLY A 59 -0.69 -23.22 -10.35
CA GLY A 59 -0.01 -24.13 -11.26
C GLY A 59 -0.67 -24.28 -12.63
N GLN A 60 -1.78 -23.60 -12.90
CA GLN A 60 -2.49 -23.70 -14.17
C GLN A 60 -1.83 -22.85 -15.25
N LYS A 61 -2.06 -23.23 -16.51
CA LYS A 61 -1.60 -22.50 -17.69
C LYS A 61 -2.60 -21.40 -18.03
N ILE A 62 -2.10 -20.18 -18.21
CA ILE A 62 -2.92 -19.00 -18.47
C ILE A 62 -2.48 -18.35 -19.78
N ASN A 63 -3.48 -18.02 -20.60
CA ASN A 63 -3.35 -17.25 -21.82
C ASN A 63 -3.99 -15.88 -21.63
N LEU A 64 -3.28 -14.83 -22.05
CA LEU A 64 -3.75 -13.45 -22.01
C LEU A 64 -3.61 -12.83 -23.39
N TYR A 65 -4.63 -12.12 -23.84
CA TYR A 65 -4.65 -11.52 -25.17
C TYR A 65 -4.63 -9.99 -25.09
N LYS A 66 -3.61 -9.37 -25.68
CA LYS A 66 -3.43 -7.91 -25.79
C LYS A 66 -3.38 -7.19 -24.45
N PHE A 67 -2.39 -7.51 -23.64
CA PHE A 67 -2.09 -6.78 -22.41
C PHE A 67 -0.84 -5.94 -22.61
N VAL A 68 -0.79 -4.74 -22.04
CA VAL A 68 0.36 -3.84 -22.16
C VAL A 68 1.29 -3.99 -20.96
N VAL A 69 2.58 -4.16 -21.25
CA VAL A 69 3.68 -4.31 -20.29
C VAL A 69 4.00 -2.98 -19.62
N SER A 70 4.23 -3.04 -18.31
CA SER A 70 4.71 -1.96 -17.47
C SER A 70 5.86 -2.45 -16.60
N ASN A 71 6.92 -1.65 -16.48
CA ASN A 71 8.00 -1.93 -15.53
C ASN A 71 7.54 -1.69 -14.08
N TRP A 72 6.55 -0.82 -13.90
CA TRP A 72 5.92 -0.56 -12.62
C TRP A 72 4.93 -1.66 -12.26
N ILE A 73 4.93 -2.08 -11.00
CA ILE A 73 4.05 -3.13 -10.46
C ILE A 73 3.20 -2.54 -9.35
N ALA A 74 1.95 -2.95 -9.23
CA ALA A 74 1.10 -2.58 -8.10
C ALA A 74 1.77 -2.89 -6.76
N ARG A 75 1.65 -1.97 -5.79
CA ARG A 75 2.20 -2.13 -4.43
C ARG A 75 1.65 -3.37 -3.69
N VAL A 76 0.43 -3.77 -4.05
CA VAL A 76 -0.23 -5.01 -3.62
C VAL A 76 -1.03 -5.50 -4.84
N PRO A 77 -0.45 -6.39 -5.67
CA PRO A 77 -1.13 -6.92 -6.85
C PRO A 77 -2.47 -7.58 -6.48
N GLY A 78 -3.51 -7.30 -7.25
CA GLY A 78 -4.87 -7.80 -7.01
C GLY A 78 -5.70 -6.98 -6.01
N LEU A 79 -5.08 -6.13 -5.17
CA LEU A 79 -5.82 -5.32 -4.20
C LEU A 79 -6.85 -4.41 -4.84
N TYR A 80 -6.55 -3.84 -6.00
CA TYR A 80 -7.50 -3.02 -6.74
C TYR A 80 -8.80 -3.76 -7.08
N TRP A 81 -8.75 -5.08 -7.27
CA TRP A 81 -9.88 -5.88 -7.73
C TRP A 81 -10.67 -6.53 -6.61
N SER A 82 -10.27 -6.37 -5.36
CA SER A 82 -11.08 -6.84 -4.24
C SER A 82 -12.36 -5.98 -4.12
N SER A 83 -13.47 -6.64 -3.77
CA SER A 83 -14.76 -5.96 -3.53
C SER A 83 -14.66 -4.93 -2.40
N THR A 84 -13.74 -5.14 -1.46
CA THR A 84 -13.48 -4.25 -0.34
C THR A 84 -12.82 -2.96 -0.81
N SER A 85 -11.79 -3.07 -1.64
CA SER A 85 -11.07 -1.94 -2.20
C SER A 85 -11.93 -1.09 -3.11
N GLU A 86 -12.83 -1.70 -3.89
CA GLU A 86 -13.78 -0.96 -4.72
C GLU A 86 -14.62 0.02 -3.89
N VAL A 87 -15.15 -0.45 -2.76
CA VAL A 87 -15.92 0.40 -1.82
C VAL A 87 -15.03 1.46 -1.18
N VAL A 88 -13.78 1.15 -0.85
CA VAL A 88 -12.83 2.10 -0.24
C VAL A 88 -12.43 3.20 -1.22
N ARG A 89 -12.32 2.93 -2.53
CA ARG A 89 -11.96 3.94 -3.56
C ARG A 89 -13.07 4.96 -3.83
N GLN A 90 -14.29 4.72 -3.36
CA GLN A 90 -15.39 5.68 -3.42
C GLN A 90 -15.04 6.88 -2.54
N HIS A 91 -15.21 8.07 -3.09
CA HIS A 91 -14.85 9.32 -2.45
C HIS A 91 -16.03 10.28 -2.49
N GLU A 92 -16.09 11.14 -1.49
CA GLU A 92 -17.07 12.21 -1.36
C GLU A 92 -16.43 13.51 -1.89
N GLN A 93 -17.25 14.54 -2.15
CA GLN A 93 -16.73 15.83 -2.61
C GLN A 93 -15.75 16.45 -1.59
N GLU A 94 -15.96 16.18 -0.30
CA GLU A 94 -15.11 16.65 0.80
C GLU A 94 -13.70 16.04 0.77
N ASP A 95 -13.50 14.91 0.08
CA ASP A 95 -12.19 14.30 -0.08
C ASP A 95 -11.30 15.05 -1.10
N ILE A 96 -11.89 15.90 -1.94
CA ILE A 96 -11.23 16.59 -3.05
C ILE A 96 -10.73 17.95 -2.56
N ALA A 97 -9.42 18.16 -2.64
CA ALA A 97 -8.79 19.44 -2.31
C ALA A 97 -8.86 20.44 -3.47
N ILE A 98 -8.56 19.95 -4.68
CA ILE A 98 -8.57 20.77 -5.89
C ILE A 98 -9.14 19.92 -7.02
N GLN A 99 -10.12 20.46 -7.73
CA GLN A 99 -10.60 19.90 -8.99
C GLN A 99 -10.46 20.95 -10.08
N SER A 100 -9.67 20.65 -11.09
CA SER A 100 -9.52 21.44 -12.31
C SER A 100 -9.68 20.54 -13.53
N GLU A 101 -9.65 21.12 -14.72
CA GLU A 101 -9.73 20.36 -15.98
C GLU A 101 -8.57 19.36 -16.17
N HIS A 102 -7.42 19.64 -15.55
CA HIS A 102 -6.19 18.85 -15.74
C HIS A 102 -5.69 18.15 -14.47
N TRP A 103 -6.16 18.58 -13.29
CA TRP A 103 -5.68 18.08 -12.01
C TRP A 103 -6.83 17.79 -11.05
N LEU A 104 -6.74 16.61 -10.44
CA LEU A 104 -7.54 16.23 -9.29
C LEU A 104 -6.58 15.98 -8.12
N GLU A 105 -6.60 16.89 -7.15
CA GLU A 105 -5.85 16.73 -5.90
C GLU A 105 -6.82 16.32 -4.78
N PHE A 106 -6.47 15.27 -4.04
CA PHE A 106 -7.21 14.85 -2.86
C PHE A 106 -6.54 15.36 -1.57
N TYR A 107 -7.36 15.67 -0.57
CA TYR A 107 -6.89 15.79 0.81
C TYR A 107 -6.31 14.44 1.29
N PRO A 108 -5.49 14.44 2.36
CA PRO A 108 -4.91 13.20 2.91
C PRO A 108 -5.89 12.03 3.09
N PRO A 109 -7.13 12.21 3.60
CA PRO A 109 -8.11 11.13 3.70
C PRO A 109 -8.51 10.54 2.34
N GLY A 110 -8.79 11.39 1.36
CA GLY A 110 -9.14 10.98 0.00
C GLY A 110 -8.01 10.22 -0.72
N LYS A 111 -6.76 10.69 -0.58
CA LYS A 111 -5.59 9.98 -1.12
C LYS A 111 -5.44 8.61 -0.49
N SER A 112 -5.64 8.55 0.82
CA SER A 112 -5.54 7.32 1.57
C SER A 112 -6.58 6.28 1.13
N LYS A 113 -7.83 6.70 0.92
CA LYS A 113 -8.88 5.86 0.31
C LYS A 113 -8.43 5.29 -1.04
N LYS A 114 -7.82 6.10 -1.92
CA LYS A 114 -7.28 5.61 -3.20
C LYS A 114 -6.19 4.57 -3.01
N VAL A 115 -5.19 4.88 -2.18
CA VAL A 115 -4.06 3.99 -1.93
C VAL A 115 -4.52 2.68 -1.31
N MET A 116 -5.30 2.74 -0.24
CA MET A 116 -5.87 1.57 0.44
C MET A 116 -6.75 0.74 -0.48
N GLY A 117 -7.42 1.38 -1.43
CA GLY A 117 -8.12 0.72 -2.52
C GLY A 117 -7.24 0.16 -3.63
N GLY A 118 -5.92 0.00 -3.44
CA GLY A 118 -5.02 -0.63 -4.40
C GLY A 118 -4.35 0.30 -5.40
N VAL A 119 -4.51 1.62 -5.30
CA VAL A 119 -3.72 2.57 -6.11
C VAL A 119 -2.30 2.66 -5.55
N GLY A 120 -1.32 2.74 -6.45
CA GLY A 120 0.10 2.85 -6.11
C GLY A 120 0.93 1.77 -6.77
N THR A 121 2.12 2.14 -7.22
CA THR A 121 3.05 1.26 -7.93
C THR A 121 4.48 1.47 -7.47
N LEU A 122 5.28 0.42 -7.59
CA LEU A 122 6.70 0.37 -7.28
C LEU A 122 7.47 -0.08 -8.53
N LEU A 123 8.69 0.43 -8.70
CA LEU A 123 9.66 -0.06 -9.68
C LEU A 123 10.77 -0.81 -8.94
N LEU A 124 10.86 -2.11 -9.19
CA LEU A 124 11.76 -3.02 -8.50
C LEU A 124 12.97 -3.36 -9.38
N PRO A 125 14.17 -3.56 -8.81
CA PRO A 125 15.32 -4.01 -9.58
C PRO A 125 15.18 -5.48 -9.99
N PRO A 126 15.84 -5.89 -11.08
CA PRO A 126 16.00 -7.30 -11.40
C PRO A 126 16.76 -8.02 -10.28
N THR A 127 16.61 -9.35 -10.23
CA THR A 127 17.44 -10.20 -9.37
C THR A 127 18.88 -10.28 -9.89
N GLU A 128 19.78 -10.84 -9.09
CA GLU A 128 21.19 -11.02 -9.46
C GLU A 128 21.36 -11.88 -10.72
N ASP A 129 20.47 -12.84 -10.95
CA ASP A 129 20.41 -13.67 -12.16
C ASP A 129 19.63 -13.02 -13.32
N GLY A 130 19.27 -11.74 -13.21
CA GLY A 130 18.68 -10.96 -14.30
C GLY A 130 17.17 -11.14 -14.50
N LYS A 131 16.48 -11.93 -13.67
CA LYS A 131 15.02 -12.04 -13.75
C LYS A 131 14.38 -10.73 -13.34
N THR A 132 13.40 -10.30 -14.13
CA THR A 132 12.71 -9.03 -13.92
C THR A 132 11.23 -9.29 -13.64
N LEU A 133 10.75 -8.80 -12.50
CA LEU A 133 9.32 -8.73 -12.24
C LEU A 133 8.76 -7.49 -12.95
N MET A 134 7.70 -7.67 -13.72
CA MET A 134 6.98 -6.61 -14.42
C MET A 134 5.48 -6.78 -14.16
N SER A 135 4.66 -5.86 -14.66
CA SER A 135 3.20 -6.06 -14.70
C SER A 135 2.65 -5.89 -16.10
N ILE A 136 1.47 -6.46 -16.33
CA ILE A 136 0.72 -6.31 -17.56
C ILE A 136 -0.73 -5.95 -17.26
N SER A 137 -1.35 -5.12 -18.10
CA SER A 137 -2.76 -4.74 -17.93
C SER A 137 -3.43 -4.54 -19.29
N ALA A 138 -4.70 -4.91 -19.41
CA ALA A 138 -5.48 -4.65 -20.60
C ALA A 138 -5.86 -3.15 -20.68
N GLY A 139 -6.07 -2.51 -19.53
CA GLY A 139 -6.44 -1.10 -19.41
C GLY A 139 -5.28 -0.10 -19.37
N CYS A 140 -4.04 -0.52 -19.67
CA CYS A 140 -2.86 0.35 -19.65
C CYS A 140 -2.59 1.04 -18.29
N ASN A 141 -2.96 0.39 -17.17
CA ASN A 141 -2.78 0.92 -15.82
C ASN A 141 -2.03 -0.09 -14.94
N ALA A 142 -0.83 0.28 -14.52
CA ALA A 142 0.06 -0.58 -13.74
C ALA A 142 -0.47 -0.93 -12.33
N SER A 143 -1.34 -0.11 -11.75
CA SER A 143 -1.95 -0.41 -10.43
C SER A 143 -2.98 -1.54 -10.48
N VAL A 144 -3.51 -1.85 -11.66
CA VAL A 144 -4.48 -2.95 -11.84
C VAL A 144 -3.86 -4.22 -12.40
N GLY A 145 -2.56 -4.16 -12.72
CA GLY A 145 -1.89 -5.15 -13.54
C GLY A 145 -1.70 -6.51 -12.86
N ILE A 146 -1.44 -7.51 -13.70
CA ILE A 146 -1.08 -8.88 -13.34
C ILE A 146 0.45 -8.96 -13.34
N PRO A 147 1.10 -9.43 -12.26
CA PRO A 147 2.55 -9.62 -12.24
C PRO A 147 3.00 -10.71 -13.21
N ILE A 148 4.08 -10.44 -13.93
CA ILE A 148 4.79 -11.41 -14.77
C ILE A 148 6.25 -11.46 -14.33
N LEU A 149 6.83 -12.65 -14.20
CA LEU A 149 8.26 -12.83 -13.97
C LEU A 149 8.92 -13.24 -15.28
N CYS A 150 9.74 -12.35 -15.83
CA CYS A 150 10.42 -12.54 -17.10
C CYS A 150 11.89 -12.95 -16.88
N PHE A 151 12.29 -14.03 -17.54
CA PHE A 151 13.68 -14.48 -17.56
C PHE A 151 14.54 -13.59 -18.48
N PRO A 152 15.83 -13.41 -18.15
CA PRO A 152 16.73 -12.52 -18.91
C PRO A 152 16.81 -12.92 -20.39
N GLU A 153 16.82 -14.21 -20.71
CA GLU A 153 16.90 -14.68 -22.10
C GLU A 153 15.70 -14.22 -22.94
N VAL A 154 14.51 -14.15 -22.33
CA VAL A 154 13.29 -13.67 -22.99
C VAL A 154 13.37 -12.17 -23.21
N ILE A 155 13.79 -11.42 -22.18
CA ILE A 155 13.92 -9.96 -22.24
C ILE A 155 14.95 -9.58 -23.31
N ASP A 156 16.11 -10.22 -23.32
CA ASP A 156 17.21 -9.91 -24.23
C ASP A 156 16.86 -10.21 -25.69
N GLN A 157 16.21 -11.35 -25.95
CA GLN A 157 15.85 -11.76 -27.30
C GLN A 157 14.69 -10.94 -27.87
N LEU A 158 13.63 -10.75 -27.10
CA LEU A 158 12.42 -10.07 -27.56
C LEU A 158 12.48 -8.55 -27.36
N LYS A 159 13.44 -8.06 -26.58
CA LYS A 159 13.62 -6.65 -26.19
C LYS A 159 12.33 -6.06 -25.59
N ILE A 160 11.69 -6.86 -24.74
CA ILE A 160 10.43 -6.47 -24.06
C ILE A 160 10.70 -5.22 -23.23
N LYS A 161 9.83 -4.22 -23.40
CA LYS A 161 9.89 -2.96 -22.66
C LYS A 161 8.50 -2.47 -22.26
N GLN A 162 8.48 -1.51 -21.33
CA GLN A 162 7.25 -0.78 -20.99
C GLN A 162 6.58 -0.19 -22.24
N GLY A 163 5.26 -0.38 -22.34
CA GLY A 163 4.45 0.03 -23.47
C GLY A 163 4.34 -1.01 -24.59
N ASP A 164 5.01 -2.16 -24.50
CA ASP A 164 4.80 -3.25 -25.43
C ASP A 164 3.46 -3.95 -25.11
N CYS A 165 2.59 -4.07 -26.11
CA CYS A 165 1.37 -4.87 -26.05
C CYS A 165 1.71 -6.30 -26.43
N VAL A 166 1.38 -7.24 -25.54
CA VAL A 166 1.79 -8.63 -25.63
C VAL A 166 0.61 -9.59 -25.61
N VAL A 167 0.84 -10.77 -26.18
CA VAL A 167 0.01 -11.96 -26.00
C VAL A 167 0.82 -12.96 -25.18
N ILE A 168 0.26 -13.42 -24.06
CA ILE A 168 0.88 -14.45 -23.23
C ILE A 168 0.20 -15.79 -23.51
N ARG A 169 1.01 -16.85 -23.67
CA ARG A 169 0.56 -18.20 -23.96
C ARG A 169 1.18 -19.18 -22.99
N GLU A 170 0.34 -20.04 -22.42
CA GLU A 170 0.68 -21.15 -21.54
C GLU A 170 1.60 -20.78 -20.37
N ALA A 171 1.55 -19.52 -19.91
CA ALA A 171 2.31 -19.08 -18.77
C ALA A 171 1.70 -19.66 -17.49
N LYS A 172 2.55 -20.22 -16.63
CA LYS A 172 2.10 -20.86 -15.39
C LYS A 172 1.85 -19.79 -14.34
N TRP A 173 0.67 -19.76 -13.75
CA TRP A 173 0.39 -18.95 -12.56
C TRP A 173 0.92 -19.68 -11.33
N GLN A 174 1.85 -19.07 -10.61
CA GLN A 174 2.47 -19.70 -9.46
C GLN A 174 2.73 -18.70 -8.33
N PRO A 175 2.83 -19.18 -7.08
CA PRO A 175 3.18 -18.32 -5.96
C PRO A 175 4.50 -17.61 -6.21
N MET A 176 4.61 -16.37 -5.73
CA MET A 176 5.89 -15.67 -5.71
C MET A 176 6.86 -16.41 -4.79
N ASP A 177 8.14 -16.49 -5.17
CA ASP A 177 9.17 -16.91 -4.22
C ASP A 177 9.32 -15.90 -3.07
N THR A 178 10.00 -16.29 -2.01
CA THR A 178 10.19 -15.46 -0.81
C THR A 178 10.91 -14.15 -1.11
N SER A 179 11.78 -14.10 -2.13
CA SER A 179 12.53 -12.92 -2.51
C SER A 179 11.64 -11.84 -3.15
N TRP A 180 10.62 -12.25 -3.91
CA TRP A 180 9.63 -11.34 -4.49
C TRP A 180 8.49 -11.06 -3.51
N ALA A 181 7.97 -12.09 -2.84
CA ALA A 181 6.84 -11.96 -1.92
C ALA A 181 7.13 -10.98 -0.77
N SER A 182 8.37 -10.91 -0.30
CA SER A 182 8.84 -9.98 0.73
C SER A 182 8.81 -8.51 0.32
N LYS A 183 8.81 -8.20 -0.99
CA LYS A 183 8.76 -6.82 -1.49
C LYS A 183 7.36 -6.21 -1.48
N PHE A 184 6.32 -7.03 -1.25
CA PHE A 184 4.93 -6.62 -1.26
C PHE A 184 4.29 -6.86 0.12
N ALA A 185 3.35 -6.00 0.50
CA ALA A 185 2.51 -6.30 1.65
C ALA A 185 1.67 -7.55 1.36
N SER A 186 1.46 -8.39 2.38
CA SER A 186 0.45 -9.46 2.28
C SER A 186 -0.93 -8.80 2.24
N THR A 187 -1.97 -9.46 1.75
CA THR A 187 -3.37 -9.06 2.00
C THR A 187 -4.21 -10.32 2.03
N GLN A 188 -4.99 -10.51 3.09
CA GLN A 188 -5.79 -11.71 3.29
C GLN A 188 -6.79 -11.85 2.13
N GLY A 189 -6.93 -13.07 1.65
CA GLY A 189 -7.77 -13.39 0.49
C GLY A 189 -7.18 -12.97 -0.87
N ILE A 190 -6.02 -12.29 -0.92
CA ILE A 190 -5.38 -11.88 -2.17
C ILE A 190 -4.16 -12.76 -2.44
N PRO A 191 -4.17 -13.59 -3.50
CA PRO A 191 -3.05 -14.46 -3.81
C PRO A 191 -1.84 -13.67 -4.31
N ARG A 192 -0.68 -13.93 -3.72
CA ARG A 192 0.62 -13.40 -4.18
C ARG A 192 1.23 -14.35 -5.19
N GLY A 193 1.05 -14.05 -6.48
CA GLY A 193 1.60 -14.83 -7.57
C GLY A 193 2.08 -13.98 -8.72
N TYR A 194 2.75 -14.64 -9.65
CA TYR A 194 3.07 -14.10 -10.97
C TYR A 194 2.85 -15.16 -12.04
N LEU A 195 2.75 -14.71 -13.29
CA LEU A 195 2.86 -15.57 -14.47
C LEU A 195 4.33 -15.76 -14.84
N LEU A 196 4.76 -17.01 -14.96
CA LEU A 196 6.14 -17.37 -15.28
C LEU A 196 6.41 -17.32 -16.79
N ILE A 197 7.28 -16.39 -17.22
CA ILE A 197 7.72 -16.21 -18.61
C ILE A 197 9.20 -16.62 -18.72
N ASP A 198 9.42 -17.92 -18.86
CA ASP A 198 10.73 -18.60 -18.89
C ASP A 198 11.18 -19.03 -20.30
N SER A 199 10.36 -18.77 -21.33
CA SER A 199 10.62 -19.10 -22.72
C SER A 199 10.00 -18.04 -23.64
N ILE A 200 10.63 -17.80 -24.78
CA ILE A 200 10.14 -16.89 -25.83
C ILE A 200 8.79 -17.34 -26.40
N ASP A 201 8.48 -18.64 -26.37
CA ASP A 201 7.22 -19.15 -26.92
C ASP A 201 5.99 -18.75 -26.08
N LYS A 202 6.22 -18.31 -24.82
CA LYS A 202 5.17 -17.91 -23.90
C LYS A 202 4.72 -16.46 -24.07
N ILE A 203 5.46 -15.65 -24.82
CA ILE A 203 5.15 -14.22 -24.94
C ILE A 203 5.47 -13.72 -26.35
N GLU A 204 4.51 -13.02 -26.93
CA GLU A 204 4.60 -12.45 -28.27
C GLU A 204 4.30 -10.96 -28.20
N VAL A 205 5.19 -10.11 -28.74
CA VAL A 205 4.95 -8.67 -28.83
C VAL A 205 4.12 -8.38 -30.08
N PHE A 206 2.89 -7.91 -29.87
CA PHE A 206 1.91 -7.62 -30.92
C PHE A 206 1.99 -6.17 -31.41
N GLU A 207 2.11 -5.22 -30.49
CA GLU A 207 2.16 -3.78 -30.76
C GLU A 207 3.16 -3.13 -29.79
N LYS A 208 3.76 -2.01 -30.18
CA LYS A 208 4.77 -1.31 -29.39
C LYS A 208 4.32 0.11 -29.08
N ASP A 209 4.95 0.68 -28.06
CA ASP A 209 4.78 2.09 -27.68
C ASP A 209 3.32 2.46 -27.35
N CYS A 210 2.58 1.57 -26.68
CA CYS A 210 1.31 1.91 -26.06
C CYS A 210 1.52 2.83 -24.83
N PRO A 211 0.56 3.74 -24.53
CA PRO A 211 0.60 4.52 -23.29
C PRO A 211 0.44 3.61 -22.07
N ILE A 212 1.07 3.97 -20.96
CA ILE A 212 0.95 3.28 -19.67
C ILE A 212 0.81 4.33 -18.57
N VAL A 213 -0.23 4.18 -17.77
CA VAL A 213 -0.44 4.96 -16.55
C VAL A 213 0.10 4.17 -15.36
N TYR A 214 0.87 4.83 -14.51
CA TYR A 214 1.43 4.27 -13.28
C TYR A 214 1.37 5.29 -12.15
N HIS A 215 1.55 4.82 -10.91
CA HIS A 215 1.27 5.60 -9.71
C HIS A 215 2.43 5.51 -8.70
N PRO A 216 3.61 6.13 -8.95
CA PRO A 216 4.71 6.09 -8.00
C PRO A 216 4.21 6.42 -6.59
N PHE A 217 4.36 5.49 -5.66
CA PHE A 217 3.80 5.56 -4.31
C PHE A 217 4.87 5.60 -3.23
N SER A 218 4.65 6.45 -2.23
CA SER A 218 5.48 6.54 -1.04
C SER A 218 4.63 6.78 0.21
N LEU A 219 5.26 6.53 1.36
CA LEU A 219 4.77 6.92 2.68
C LEU A 219 5.62 8.09 3.16
N MET A 220 4.98 9.15 3.64
CA MET A 220 5.65 10.35 4.13
C MET A 220 5.36 10.54 5.61
N GLU A 221 6.39 10.80 6.40
CA GLU A 221 6.29 11.31 7.77
C GLU A 221 6.44 12.84 7.74
N TYR A 222 5.67 13.57 8.54
CA TYR A 222 5.77 15.02 8.64
C TYR A 222 5.33 15.52 10.01
N GLU A 223 5.78 16.72 10.35
CA GLU A 223 5.42 17.36 11.61
C GLU A 223 4.25 18.34 11.41
N TYR A 224 3.33 18.34 12.35
CA TYR A 224 2.22 19.28 12.42
C TYR A 224 1.79 19.49 13.88
N GLN A 225 1.75 20.75 14.34
CA GLN A 225 1.36 21.13 15.71
C GLN A 225 2.08 20.32 16.81
N ASP A 226 3.42 20.25 16.73
CA ASP A 226 4.30 19.51 17.66
C ASP A 226 4.02 18.00 17.73
N SER A 227 3.37 17.47 16.69
CA SER A 227 3.03 16.05 16.56
C SER A 227 3.49 15.50 15.22
N LEU A 228 3.68 14.18 15.19
CA LEU A 228 4.23 13.46 14.06
C LEU A 228 3.11 12.71 13.33
N PHE A 229 2.97 12.98 12.04
CA PHE A 229 1.91 12.46 11.20
C PHE A 229 2.47 11.72 9.99
N TYR A 230 1.65 10.81 9.48
CA TYR A 230 1.96 10.02 8.30
C TYR A 230 0.95 10.36 7.22
N ASP A 231 1.36 10.25 5.96
CA ASP A 231 0.50 10.42 4.79
C ASP A 231 0.89 9.44 3.68
N PHE A 232 -0.12 8.98 2.95
CA PHE A 232 0.08 8.24 1.73
C PHE A 232 0.21 9.23 0.56
N VAL A 233 1.32 9.11 -0.18
CA VAL A 233 1.64 10.04 -1.26
C VAL A 233 1.80 9.25 -2.55
N TYR A 234 1.05 9.64 -3.58
CA TYR A 234 1.24 9.14 -4.93
C TYR A 234 0.95 10.23 -5.95
N VAL A 235 1.44 10.04 -7.16
CA VAL A 235 1.13 10.87 -8.33
C VAL A 235 0.76 9.98 -9.50
N THR A 236 -0.20 10.37 -10.31
CA THR A 236 -0.49 9.69 -11.57
C THR A 236 0.51 10.14 -12.63
N ALA A 237 1.21 9.19 -13.22
CA ALA A 237 2.16 9.41 -14.29
C ALA A 237 1.71 8.67 -15.56
N ASP A 238 1.91 9.29 -16.72
CA ASP A 238 1.65 8.70 -18.03
C ASP A 238 2.97 8.60 -18.80
N SER A 239 3.29 7.41 -19.28
CA SER A 239 4.53 7.11 -20.02
C SER A 239 4.71 7.92 -21.31
N LYS A 240 3.66 8.55 -21.82
CA LYS A 240 3.72 9.42 -23.02
C LYS A 240 4.01 10.87 -22.71
N VAL A 241 3.98 11.28 -21.46
CA VAL A 241 4.28 12.65 -21.06
C VAL A 241 5.79 12.88 -21.13
N ALA A 242 6.21 13.94 -21.83
CA ALA A 242 7.60 14.37 -21.86
C ALA A 242 8.08 14.76 -20.45
N ASP A 243 9.32 14.39 -20.13
CA ASP A 243 10.00 14.64 -18.85
C ASP A 243 9.24 14.13 -17.62
N VAL A 244 8.52 13.01 -17.77
CA VAL A 244 7.67 12.44 -16.70
C VAL A 244 8.46 12.22 -15.41
N ASP A 245 9.71 11.74 -15.47
CA ASP A 245 10.53 11.50 -14.28
C ASP A 245 10.86 12.79 -13.52
N SER A 246 11.20 13.87 -14.25
CA SER A 246 11.46 15.18 -13.65
C SER A 246 10.20 15.77 -13.01
N LYS A 247 9.04 15.55 -13.62
CA LYS A 247 7.73 15.97 -13.08
C LYS A 247 7.37 15.19 -11.82
N ILE A 248 7.59 13.88 -11.79
CA ILE A 248 7.40 13.05 -10.61
C ILE A 248 8.30 13.54 -9.46
N GLN A 249 9.60 13.76 -9.74
CA GLN A 249 10.53 14.25 -8.72
C GLN A 249 10.13 15.63 -8.17
N SER A 250 9.75 16.54 -9.06
CA SER A 250 9.29 17.88 -8.70
C SER A 250 8.03 17.81 -7.84
N PHE A 251 7.08 16.93 -8.18
CA PHE A 251 5.88 16.69 -7.39
C PHE A 251 6.22 16.27 -5.95
N PHE A 252 7.01 15.21 -5.76
CA PHE A 252 7.34 14.72 -4.42
C PHE A 252 8.11 15.77 -3.60
N LYS A 253 9.05 16.49 -4.23
CA LYS A 253 9.81 17.56 -3.56
C LYS A 253 8.91 18.71 -3.11
N ASN A 254 7.95 19.11 -3.94
CA ASN A 254 7.01 20.18 -3.63
C ASN A 254 6.00 19.73 -2.57
N TYR A 255 5.50 18.49 -2.66
CA TYR A 255 4.52 17.94 -1.72
C TYR A 255 5.08 17.86 -0.29
N ALA A 256 6.34 17.45 -0.13
CA ALA A 256 7.01 17.39 1.17
C ALA A 256 7.07 18.76 1.88
N LYS A 257 7.10 19.86 1.13
CA LYS A 257 7.17 21.23 1.67
C LYS A 257 5.82 21.94 1.72
N LYS A 258 4.78 21.33 1.16
CA LYS A 258 3.44 21.92 1.09
C LYS A 258 2.94 22.22 2.50
N ASP A 259 2.36 23.41 2.68
CA ASP A 259 1.82 23.89 3.96
C ASP A 259 2.84 23.88 5.12
N GLY A 260 4.15 23.96 4.83
CA GLY A 260 5.19 24.01 5.86
C GLY A 260 5.39 22.69 6.62
N ARG A 261 5.01 21.54 6.03
CA ARG A 261 5.08 20.22 6.67
C ARG A 261 6.49 19.65 6.84
N TYR A 262 7.46 20.10 6.04
CA TYR A 262 8.85 19.61 6.00
C TYR A 262 8.96 18.07 6.05
N GLY A 263 8.15 17.37 5.25
CA GLY A 263 8.02 15.93 5.32
C GLY A 263 9.25 15.17 4.82
N GLU A 264 9.46 13.99 5.40
CA GLU A 264 10.45 13.00 5.02
C GLU A 264 9.77 11.76 4.44
N TYR A 265 10.28 11.25 3.32
CA TYR A 265 9.75 10.04 2.72
C TYR A 265 10.38 8.80 3.35
N LEU A 266 9.54 7.83 3.68
CA LEU A 266 9.96 6.60 4.34
C LEU A 266 10.32 5.50 3.33
N LEU A 267 9.72 5.52 2.14
CA LEU A 267 9.94 4.51 1.11
C LEU A 267 10.15 5.16 -0.26
N ASN A 268 11.07 4.63 -1.07
CA ASN A 268 11.21 5.09 -2.45
C ASN A 268 10.29 4.29 -3.40
N PRO A 269 9.49 4.94 -4.26
CA PRO A 269 8.71 4.25 -5.28
C PRO A 269 9.58 3.62 -6.37
N ASN A 270 10.78 4.16 -6.63
CA ASN A 270 11.71 3.68 -7.64
C ASN A 270 12.98 3.17 -6.97
N ILE A 271 13.05 1.86 -6.75
CA ILE A 271 14.20 1.24 -6.08
C ILE A 271 15.40 1.14 -7.05
N VAL A 272 15.15 1.16 -8.36
CA VAL A 272 16.20 1.11 -9.39
C VAL A 272 16.95 2.44 -9.49
N ASN A 273 16.20 3.54 -9.49
CA ASN A 273 16.74 4.90 -9.55
C ASN A 273 15.99 5.78 -8.54
N PRO A 274 16.43 5.80 -7.27
CA PRO A 274 15.76 6.52 -6.20
C PRO A 274 15.50 8.00 -6.52
N ILE A 275 14.24 8.41 -6.39
CA ILE A 275 13.79 9.79 -6.69
C ILE A 275 14.27 10.80 -5.62
N PHE A 276 14.44 10.33 -4.39
CA PHE A 276 14.74 11.08 -3.17
C PHE A 276 15.35 10.13 -2.14
N ASP A 277 15.99 10.68 -1.11
CA ASP A 277 16.45 9.89 0.03
C ASP A 277 15.23 9.35 0.80
N SER A 278 15.27 8.06 1.13
CA SER A 278 14.23 7.42 1.95
C SER A 278 14.85 6.72 3.15
N ARG A 279 14.11 6.72 4.27
CA ARG A 279 14.58 6.10 5.52
C ARG A 279 14.72 4.59 5.43
N TYR A 280 13.83 3.94 4.68
CA TYR A 280 13.77 2.49 4.55
C TYR A 280 13.89 2.07 3.09
N SER A 281 14.44 0.87 2.88
CA SER A 281 14.61 0.28 1.55
C SER A 281 13.44 -0.62 1.16
N SER A 282 12.69 -1.13 2.14
CA SER A 282 11.56 -2.03 1.93
C SER A 282 10.44 -1.82 2.95
N PRO A 283 9.17 -2.12 2.61
CA PRO A 283 8.06 -2.08 3.56
C PRO A 283 8.26 -3.00 4.78
N LEU A 284 9.04 -4.07 4.68
CA LEU A 284 9.32 -4.98 5.80
C LEU A 284 10.11 -4.33 6.93
N GLU A 285 10.86 -3.27 6.64
CA GLU A 285 11.58 -2.52 7.66
C GLU A 285 10.65 -1.65 8.52
N LEU A 286 9.40 -1.43 8.08
CA LEU A 286 8.34 -0.72 8.83
C LEU A 286 7.67 -1.60 9.90
N THR A 287 8.34 -2.64 10.38
CA THR A 287 7.81 -3.59 11.37
C THR A 287 8.11 -3.21 12.82
N HIS A 288 8.94 -2.18 13.05
CA HIS A 288 9.22 -1.68 14.39
C HIS A 288 7.92 -1.21 15.08
N ALA A 289 7.77 -1.48 16.38
CA ALA A 289 6.49 -1.28 17.09
C ALA A 289 6.00 0.18 17.04
N SER A 290 6.91 1.15 17.05
CA SER A 290 6.58 2.58 16.91
C SER A 290 6.05 2.91 15.52
N GLU A 291 6.71 2.45 14.46
CA GLU A 291 6.27 2.65 13.07
C GLU A 291 4.92 1.98 12.81
N LYS A 292 4.73 0.75 13.30
CA LYS A 292 3.46 0.04 13.24
C LYS A 292 2.34 0.81 13.94
N ALA A 293 2.59 1.35 15.14
CA ALA A 293 1.61 2.15 15.85
C ALA A 293 1.21 3.42 15.08
N LYS A 294 2.19 4.14 14.52
CA LYS A 294 1.94 5.35 13.74
C LYS A 294 1.17 5.06 12.44
N LEU A 295 1.52 3.97 11.75
CA LEU A 295 0.76 3.48 10.59
C LEU A 295 -0.67 3.13 10.96
N ASN A 296 -0.88 2.40 12.06
CA ASN A 296 -2.22 2.11 12.57
C ASN A 296 -3.03 3.38 12.83
N LEU A 297 -2.42 4.40 13.44
CA LEU A 297 -3.08 5.68 13.70
C LEU A 297 -3.43 6.44 12.41
N LEU A 298 -2.59 6.39 11.38
CA LEU A 298 -2.95 6.90 10.05
C LEU A 298 -4.24 6.24 9.57
N TYR A 299 -4.35 4.91 9.68
CA TYR A 299 -5.55 4.18 9.28
C TYR A 299 -6.79 4.54 10.10
N GLU A 300 -6.67 4.68 11.42
CA GLU A 300 -7.79 5.05 12.30
C GLU A 300 -8.26 6.49 12.04
N ARG A 301 -7.34 7.40 11.67
CA ARG A 301 -7.68 8.73 11.18
C ARG A 301 -8.50 8.66 9.89
N ILE A 302 -8.13 7.80 8.95
CA ILE A 302 -8.85 7.63 7.67
C ILE A 302 -10.27 7.10 7.87
N ARG A 303 -10.48 6.26 8.89
CA ARG A 303 -11.82 5.79 9.28
C ARG A 303 -12.70 6.88 9.89
N GLY A 304 -12.11 8.01 10.27
CA GLY A 304 -12.82 9.06 10.99
C GLY A 304 -13.38 8.56 12.32
N VAL A 305 -12.62 7.74 13.06
CA VAL A 305 -13.10 7.25 14.36
C VAL A 305 -13.13 8.39 15.37
N HIS A 306 -14.29 8.55 16.00
CA HIS A 306 -14.53 9.51 17.07
C HIS A 306 -14.93 8.77 18.34
N PHE A 307 -14.40 9.22 19.47
CA PHE A 307 -14.72 8.69 20.80
C PHE A 307 -15.20 9.85 21.67
N LYS A 308 -16.45 9.78 22.14
CA LYS A 308 -17.11 10.90 22.84
C LYS A 308 -17.01 12.25 22.10
N GLY A 309 -17.02 12.22 20.76
CA GLY A 309 -16.87 13.40 19.91
C GLY A 309 -15.43 13.88 19.66
N ILE A 310 -14.44 13.27 20.32
CA ILE A 310 -13.02 13.56 20.13
C ILE A 310 -12.46 12.65 19.02
N SER A 311 -11.81 13.23 18.02
CA SER A 311 -11.17 12.47 16.95
C SER A 311 -9.82 11.90 17.37
N ILE A 312 -9.40 10.79 16.75
CA ILE A 312 -8.03 10.25 16.93
C ILE A 312 -6.97 11.32 16.63
N GLU A 313 -7.21 12.18 15.65
CA GLU A 313 -6.31 13.29 15.32
C GLU A 313 -6.14 14.26 16.49
N GLN A 314 -7.22 14.63 17.18
CA GLN A 314 -7.12 15.47 18.38
C GLN A 314 -6.31 14.80 19.49
N LEU A 315 -6.44 13.49 19.67
CA LEU A 315 -5.63 12.75 20.65
C LEU A 315 -4.14 12.77 20.28
N ILE A 316 -3.81 12.54 19.00
CA ILE A 316 -2.42 12.58 18.51
C ILE A 316 -1.80 13.96 18.73
N ILE A 317 -2.56 15.03 18.52
CA ILE A 317 -2.08 16.41 18.71
C ILE A 317 -1.93 16.75 20.19
N LYS A 318 -2.96 16.44 20.99
CA LYS A 318 -3.05 16.95 22.36
C LYS A 318 -2.23 16.15 23.35
N LEU A 319 -2.13 14.82 23.21
CA LEU A 319 -1.38 13.99 24.18
C LEU A 319 0.09 14.42 24.30
N PRO A 320 0.88 14.57 23.21
CA PRO A 320 2.28 14.97 23.31
C PRO A 320 2.48 16.37 23.89
N GLN A 321 1.52 17.29 23.70
CA GLN A 321 1.58 18.65 24.24
C GLN A 321 1.53 18.67 25.77
N PHE A 322 0.76 17.76 26.39
CA PHE A 322 0.58 17.67 27.85
C PHE A 322 1.44 16.58 28.51
N TYR A 323 1.85 15.56 27.76
CA TYR A 323 2.70 14.45 28.22
C TYR A 323 4.03 14.45 27.48
N GLN A 324 4.88 15.43 27.80
CA GLN A 324 6.10 15.77 27.04
C GLN A 324 7.31 14.85 27.31
N SER A 325 7.17 13.83 28.16
CA SER A 325 8.27 12.90 28.48
C SER A 325 7.82 11.44 28.42
N SER A 326 8.74 10.53 28.09
CA SER A 326 8.48 9.08 28.10
C SER A 326 7.93 8.62 29.46
N ILE A 327 8.48 9.16 30.55
CA ILE A 327 8.03 8.89 31.92
C ILE A 327 6.56 9.29 32.10
N SER A 328 6.17 10.50 31.67
CA SER A 328 4.77 10.96 31.80
C SER A 328 3.78 10.09 31.04
N VAL A 329 4.15 9.64 29.83
CA VAL A 329 3.32 8.73 29.02
C VAL A 329 3.22 7.35 29.68
N LYS A 330 4.32 6.83 30.25
CA LYS A 330 4.31 5.56 31.02
C LYS A 330 3.43 5.65 32.26
N THR A 331 3.46 6.78 32.96
CA THR A 331 2.60 7.03 34.12
C THR A 331 1.13 7.04 33.71
N LEU A 332 0.79 7.73 32.62
CA LEU A 332 -0.57 7.71 32.07
C LEU A 332 -1.00 6.28 31.70
N ALA A 333 -0.16 5.53 30.97
CA ALA A 333 -0.42 4.15 30.58
C ALA A 333 -0.69 3.26 31.80
N LYS A 334 0.11 3.40 32.87
CA LYS A 334 -0.09 2.67 34.13
C LYS A 334 -1.42 3.06 34.80
N ASN A 335 -1.76 4.34 34.81
CA ASN A 335 -2.97 4.87 35.45
C ASN A 335 -4.26 4.38 34.79
N ILE A 336 -4.20 4.07 33.48
CA ILE A 336 -5.34 3.49 32.74
C ILE A 336 -5.28 1.95 32.66
N GLY A 337 -4.34 1.31 33.36
CA GLY A 337 -4.29 -0.15 33.51
C GLY A 337 -3.44 -0.92 32.50
N PHE A 338 -2.55 -0.26 31.73
CA PHE A 338 -1.59 -0.97 30.88
C PHE A 338 -0.33 -1.40 31.64
N ASN A 339 0.21 -2.54 31.23
CA ASN A 339 1.57 -2.92 31.58
C ASN A 339 2.58 -2.10 30.74
N VAL A 340 3.36 -1.27 31.42
CA VAL A 340 4.36 -0.38 30.83
C VAL A 340 5.47 -1.14 30.10
N SER A 341 5.73 -2.41 30.45
CA SER A 341 6.74 -3.23 29.74
C SER A 341 6.35 -3.59 28.31
N LEU A 342 5.10 -3.32 27.90
CA LEU A 342 4.62 -3.55 26.54
C LEU A 342 4.96 -2.40 25.57
N PHE A 343 5.58 -1.34 26.06
CA PHE A 343 5.95 -0.16 25.29
C PHE A 343 7.44 -0.18 24.97
N VAL A 344 7.78 0.16 23.74
CA VAL A 344 9.17 0.39 23.35
C VAL A 344 9.55 1.82 23.75
N GLU A 345 10.70 1.96 24.42
CA GLU A 345 11.21 3.27 24.83
C GLU A 345 11.54 4.11 23.60
N ASP A 346 10.98 5.31 23.54
CA ASP A 346 11.13 6.24 22.41
C ASP A 346 10.79 7.67 22.89
N SER A 347 10.79 8.63 21.97
CA SER A 347 10.27 9.98 22.18
C SER A 347 8.84 9.96 22.75
N ALA A 348 8.48 11.01 23.50
CA ALA A 348 7.14 11.15 24.08
C ALA A 348 6.02 11.12 23.03
N VAL A 349 6.28 11.66 21.83
CA VAL A 349 5.37 11.62 20.68
C VAL A 349 5.17 10.17 20.23
N SER A 350 6.25 9.43 19.99
CA SER A 350 6.19 8.02 19.58
C SER A 350 5.51 7.14 20.63
N MET A 351 5.84 7.34 21.91
CA MET A 351 5.20 6.61 23.01
C MET A 351 3.72 6.97 23.17
N SER A 352 3.32 8.23 22.94
CA SER A 352 1.92 8.63 22.91
C SER A 352 1.16 7.90 21.80
N SER A 353 1.76 7.80 20.61
CA SER A 353 1.20 7.04 19.49
C SER A 353 1.04 5.54 19.82
N GLN A 354 2.06 4.94 20.46
CA GLN A 354 1.97 3.55 20.93
C GLN A 354 0.82 3.36 21.95
N LEU A 355 0.61 4.33 22.86
CA LEU A 355 -0.46 4.29 23.86
C LEU A 355 -1.83 4.38 23.22
N ILE A 356 -2.05 5.34 22.32
CA ILE A 356 -3.32 5.48 21.60
C ILE A 356 -3.59 4.19 20.83
N ASN A 357 -2.62 3.67 20.07
CA ASN A 357 -2.79 2.42 19.32
C ASN A 357 -3.18 1.24 20.22
N LYS A 358 -2.49 1.03 21.36
CA LYS A 358 -2.86 -0.03 22.31
C LYS A 358 -4.23 0.16 22.95
N CYS A 359 -4.65 1.41 23.15
CA CYS A 359 -5.99 1.71 23.63
C CYS A 359 -7.05 1.35 22.57
N ILE A 360 -6.77 1.55 21.28
CA ILE A 360 -7.67 1.12 20.20
C ILE A 360 -7.76 -0.41 20.17
N GLU A 361 -6.63 -1.11 20.17
CA GLU A 361 -6.57 -2.58 20.13
C GLU A 361 -7.32 -3.25 21.30
N LYS A 362 -7.38 -2.60 22.46
CA LYS A 362 -8.07 -3.11 23.66
C LYS A 362 -9.41 -2.46 23.96
N GLU A 363 -9.92 -1.61 23.07
CA GLU A 363 -11.17 -0.87 23.26
C GLU A 363 -11.17 0.03 24.53
N MET A 364 -10.00 0.57 24.91
CA MET A 364 -9.77 1.38 26.11
C MET A 364 -9.63 2.89 25.84
N ILE A 365 -9.97 3.36 24.62
CA ILE A 365 -9.83 4.79 24.28
C ILE A 365 -10.68 5.69 25.18
N GLU A 366 -11.87 5.26 25.58
CA GLU A 366 -12.70 6.05 26.50
C GLU A 366 -12.03 6.23 27.87
N SER A 367 -11.37 5.19 28.38
CA SER A 367 -10.61 5.27 29.63
C SER A 367 -9.42 6.21 29.52
N LEU A 368 -8.75 6.25 28.35
CA LEU A 368 -7.70 7.22 28.06
C LEU A 368 -8.25 8.65 28.07
N ILE A 369 -9.35 8.90 27.35
CA ILE A 369 -9.98 10.22 27.29
C ILE A 369 -10.41 10.69 28.69
N ASP A 370 -11.10 9.83 29.45
CA ASP A 370 -11.60 10.15 30.79
C ASP A 370 -10.45 10.48 31.75
N ARG A 371 -9.37 9.68 31.69
CA ARG A 371 -8.20 9.91 32.53
C ARG A 371 -7.51 11.24 32.19
N VAL A 372 -7.34 11.51 30.90
CA VAL A 372 -6.67 12.71 30.41
C VAL A 372 -7.51 13.96 30.69
N ALA A 373 -8.83 13.90 30.51
CA ALA A 373 -9.72 15.01 30.86
C ALA A 373 -9.81 15.26 32.37
N MET A 374 -9.66 14.22 33.20
CA MET A 374 -9.58 14.37 34.65
C MET A 374 -8.27 15.04 35.09
N GLU A 375 -7.14 14.66 34.49
CA GLU A 375 -5.83 15.26 34.80
C GLU A 375 -5.69 16.68 34.22
N TYR A 376 -6.24 16.91 33.02
CA TYR A 376 -6.18 18.17 32.29
C TYR A 376 -7.56 18.56 31.73
N PRO A 377 -8.45 19.18 32.53
CA PRO A 377 -9.83 19.50 32.12
C PRO A 377 -9.96 20.43 30.91
N GLN A 378 -8.88 21.14 30.54
CA GLN A 378 -8.84 22.08 29.43
C GLN A 378 -8.30 21.47 28.12
N ILE A 379 -7.90 20.20 28.12
CA ILE A 379 -7.17 19.62 26.99
C ILE A 379 -8.00 19.54 25.70
N PHE A 380 -9.32 19.34 25.84
CA PHE A 380 -10.28 19.22 24.73
C PHE A 380 -11.24 20.42 24.61
N ASN A 381 -11.03 21.49 25.38
CA ASN A 381 -11.86 22.71 25.34
C ASN A 381 -11.35 23.75 24.35
#